data_AF-A0A1D2VAJ7-F1
#
_entry.id   AF-A0A1D2VAJ7-F1
#
_cell.length_a   1.000
_cell.length_b   1.000
_cell.length_c   1.000
_cell.angle_alpha   90.00
_cell.angle_beta   90.00
_cell.angle_gamma   90.00
#
_symmetry.space_group_name_H-M   'P 1'
#
loop_
_entity.id
_entity.type
_entity.pdbx_description
1 polymer ?
#
loop_
_entity_poly.entity_id
_entity_poly.type
_entity_poly.pdbx_seq_one_letter_code
_entity_poly.pdbx_strand_id
1 'polypeptide(L)' 'MADGFGKLTEAPVDFVKEGIVFVKKCTKPDKKEYLKIIQAVGIGFIMMGVVGYGVKLIHIPIRALIV' A
#
# COMPACT_ATOMS: atom_id res chain seq x y z
N MET A 1 -36.99 6.78 -23.57
CA MET A 1 -35.52 6.93 -23.51
C MET A 1 -35.12 7.44 -22.12
N ALA A 2 -35.28 6.60 -21.09
CA ALA A 2 -34.83 6.89 -19.72
C ALA A 2 -34.19 5.65 -19.05
N ASP A 3 -34.15 4.53 -19.77
CA ASP A 3 -33.85 3.19 -19.26
C ASP A 3 -32.33 2.90 -19.19
N GLY A 4 -31.49 3.80 -19.72
CA GLY A 4 -30.04 3.66 -19.74
C GLY A 4 -29.32 4.21 -18.50
N PHE A 5 -29.87 5.23 -17.84
CA PHE A 5 -29.24 5.87 -16.67
C PHE A 5 -29.47 5.10 -15.35
N GLY A 6 -30.58 4.36 -15.24
CA GLY A 6 -30.84 3.48 -14.08
C GLY A 6 -29.82 2.34 -13.98
N LYS A 7 -29.59 1.63 -15.10
CA LYS A 7 -28.64 0.51 -15.14
C LYS A 7 -27.19 0.89 -14.88
N LEU A 8 -26.78 2.10 -15.27
CA LEU A 8 -25.42 2.61 -15.02
C LEU A 8 -25.22 3.00 -13.55
N THR A 9 -26.30 3.33 -12.83
CA THR A 9 -26.27 3.59 -11.38
C THR A 9 -26.34 2.30 -10.56
N GLU A 10 -27.04 1.28 -11.05
CA GLU A 10 -27.15 -0.04 -10.40
C GLU A 10 -25.84 -0.86 -10.52
N ALA A 11 -25.17 -0.82 -11.67
CA ALA A 11 -23.91 -1.54 -11.92
C ALA A 11 -22.79 -1.28 -10.87
N PRO A 12 -22.46 -0.05 -10.46
CA PRO A 12 -21.45 0.20 -9.44
C PRO A 12 -21.91 -0.25 -8.04
N VAL A 13 -23.22 -0.23 -7.75
CA VAL A 13 -23.76 -0.67 -6.46
C VAL A 13 -23.65 -2.18 -6.32
N ASP A 14 -24.02 -2.94 -7.37
CA ASP A 14 -23.84 -4.39 -7.39
C ASP A 14 -22.36 -4.79 -7.33
N PHE A 15 -21.47 -4.06 -8.03
CA PHE A 15 -20.02 -4.31 -7.96
C PHE A 15 -19.44 -4.13 -6.56
N VAL A 16 -19.84 -3.09 -5.83
CA VAL A 16 -19.42 -2.89 -4.43
C VAL A 16 -19.96 -4.01 -3.54
N LYS A 17 -21.21 -4.43 -3.77
CA LYS A 17 -21.85 -5.51 -3.01
C LYS A 17 -21.12 -6.84 -3.21
N GLU A 18 -20.79 -7.18 -4.45
CA GLU A 18 -19.98 -8.35 -4.81
C GLU A 18 -18.55 -8.24 -4.25
N GLY A 19 -17.94 -7.06 -4.30
CA GLY A 19 -16.62 -6.80 -3.73
C GLY A 19 -16.56 -7.04 -2.21
N ILE A 20 -17.60 -6.64 -1.47
CA ILE A 20 -17.69 -6.89 -0.03
C ILE A 20 -17.82 -8.39 0.26
N VAL A 21 -18.64 -9.11 -0.51
CA VAL A 21 -18.79 -10.56 -0.38
C VAL A 21 -17.48 -11.29 -0.69
N PHE A 22 -16.76 -10.84 -1.70
CA PHE A 22 -15.45 -11.36 -2.08
C PHE A 22 -14.43 -11.18 -0.94
N VAL A 23 -14.27 -9.96 -0.41
CA VAL A 23 -13.35 -9.65 0.70
C VAL A 23 -13.68 -10.44 1.97
N LYS A 24 -14.96 -10.76 2.21
CA LYS A 24 -15.40 -11.63 3.31
C LYS A 24 -15.00 -13.10 3.10
N LYS A 25 -14.86 -13.54 1.85
CA LYS A 25 -14.47 -14.92 1.50
C LYS A 25 -12.95 -15.11 1.49
N CYS A 26 -12.17 -14.03 1.40
CA CYS A 26 -10.72 -14.09 1.55
C CYS A 26 -10.30 -14.52 2.96
N THR A 27 -9.31 -15.42 3.05
CA THR A 27 -8.66 -15.75 4.32
C THR A 27 -7.95 -14.52 4.88
N LYS A 28 -8.41 -14.02 6.03
CA LYS A 28 -7.73 -12.94 6.74
C LYS A 28 -6.53 -13.52 7.49
N PRO A 29 -5.38 -12.82 7.49
CA PRO A 29 -4.20 -13.27 8.22
C PRO A 29 -4.51 -13.32 9.72
N ASP A 30 -4.03 -14.36 10.40
CA ASP A 30 -4.09 -14.42 11.85
C ASP A 30 -3.15 -13.39 12.49
N LYS A 31 -3.39 -13.03 13.75
CA LYS A 31 -2.54 -12.10 14.51
C LYS A 31 -1.06 -12.49 14.47
N LYS A 32 -0.75 -13.79 14.53
CA LYS A 32 0.65 -14.27 14.48
C LYS A 32 1.30 -14.07 13.12
N GLU A 33 0.55 -14.29 12.04
CA GLU A 33 1.05 -14.10 10.67
C GLU A 33 1.25 -12.62 10.37
N TYR A 34 0.31 -11.79 10.80
CA TYR A 34 0.39 -10.34 10.64
C TYR A 34 1.62 -9.76 11.36
N LEU A 35 1.89 -10.21 12.58
CA LEU A 35 3.09 -9.79 13.32
C LEU A 35 4.39 -10.19 12.64
N LYS A 36 4.48 -11.40 12.06
CA LYS A 36 5.67 -11.83 11.30
C LYS A 36 5.89 -10.95 10.07
N ILE A 37 4.81 -10.64 9.34
CA ILE A 37 4.88 -9.77 8.15
C ILE A 37 5.35 -8.37 8.56
N ILE A 38 4.78 -7.78 9.63
CA ILE A 38 5.19 -6.46 10.12
C ILE A 38 6.67 -6.46 10.52
N GLN A 39 7.14 -7.50 11.21
CA GLN A 39 8.55 -7.59 11.60
C GLN A 39 9.46 -7.63 10.37
N ALA A 40 9.13 -8.45 9.38
CA ALA A 40 9.91 -8.55 8.14
C ALA A 40 9.93 -7.21 7.37
N VAL A 41 8.75 -6.59 7.20
CA VAL A 41 8.61 -5.29 6.51
C VAL A 41 9.30 -4.17 7.29
N GLY A 42 9.18 -4.16 8.62
CA GLY A 42 9.80 -3.16 9.49
C GLY A 42 11.32 -3.18 9.40
N ILE A 43 11.94 -4.36 9.39
CA ILE A 43 13.39 -4.49 9.20
C ILE A 43 13.79 -3.97 7.82
N GLY A 44 13.05 -4.34 6.77
CA GLY A 44 13.30 -3.85 5.41
C GLY A 44 13.19 -2.33 5.28
N PHE A 45 12.18 -1.73 5.91
CA PHE A 45 11.97 -0.28 5.91
C PHE A 45 13.11 0.46 6.62
N ILE A 46 13.55 -0.04 7.78
CA ILE A 46 14.68 0.54 8.52
C ILE A 46 15.96 0.46 7.69
N MET A 47 16.25 -0.69 7.08
CA MET A 47 17.45 -0.86 6.24
C MET A 47 17.46 0.12 5.06
N MET A 48 16.33 0.25 4.34
CA MET A 48 16.22 1.19 3.22
C MET A 48 16.33 2.65 3.68
N GLY A 49 15.76 2.99 4.84
CA GLY A 49 15.86 4.31 5.43
C GLY A 49 17.29 4.68 5.83
N VAL A 50 18.01 3.76 6.47
CA VAL A 50 19.41 3.98 6.90
C VAL A 50 20.33 4.16 5.69
N VAL A 51 20.20 3.32 4.66
CA VAL A 51 20.99 3.45 3.42
C VAL A 51 20.71 4.79 2.74
N GLY A 52 19.43 5.18 2.62
CA GLY A 52 19.05 6.46 2.01
C GLY A 52 19.59 7.67 2.80
N TYR A 53 19.54 7.62 4.12
CA TYR A 53 20.09 8.67 4.99
C TYR A 53 21.61 8.77 4.88
N GLY A 54 22.31 7.62 4.86
CA GLY A 54 23.77 7.58 4.70
C GLY A 54 24.23 8.16 3.37
N VAL A 55 23.58 7.79 2.25
CA VAL A 55 23.87 8.36 0.94
C VAL A 55 23.65 9.88 0.95
N LYS A 56 22.54 10.34 1.54
CA LYS A 56 22.22 11.77 1.59
C LYS A 56 23.21 12.55 2.45
N LEU A 57 23.64 12.01 3.58
CA LEU A 57 24.66 12.62 4.43
C LEU A 57 25.99 12.80 3.72
N ILE A 58 26.44 11.83 2.92
CA ILE A 58 27.69 11.92 2.16
C ILE A 58 27.59 12.95 1.03
N HIS A 59 26.42 13.05 0.39
CA HIS A 59 26.24 13.97 -0.74
C HIS A 59 26.14 15.45 -0.34
N ILE A 60 25.72 15.78 0.89
CA ILE A 60 25.65 17.17 1.38
C ILE A 60 27.02 17.88 1.38
N PRO A 61 28.09 17.36 2.03
CA PRO A 61 29.39 18.00 2.02
C PRO A 61 30.04 17.98 0.62
N ILE A 62 29.83 16.92 -0.15
CA ILE A 62 30.33 16.84 -1.53
C ILE A 62 29.77 17.98 -2.38
N ARG A 63 28.45 18.24 -2.28
CA ARG A 63 27.81 19.36 -3.00
C ARG A 63 28.32 20.73 -2.52
N ALA A 64 28.60 20.88 -1.22
CA ALA A 64 29.10 22.12 -0.66
C ALA A 64 30.57 22.44 -1.03
N LEU A 65 31.36 21.44 -1.41
CA LEU A 65 32.76 21.60 -1.82
C LEU A 65 32.94 21.73 -3.35
N ILE A 66 31.99 21.22 -4.14
CA ILE A 66 32.02 21.28 -5.62
C ILE A 66 31.41 22.58 -6.17
N VAL A 67 30.55 23.23 -5.38
CA VAL A 67 30.03 24.58 -5.66
C VAL A 67 30.99 25.64 -5.14
#